data_AF-A0A7S0YZ90-F1
#
_entry.id   AF-A0A7S0YZ90-F1
#
_cell.length_a   1.000
_cell.length_b   1.000
_cell.length_c   1.000
_cell.angle_alpha   90.00
_cell.angle_beta   90.00
_cell.angle_gamma   90.00
#
_symmetry.space_group_name_H-M   'P 1'
#
loop_
_entity.id
_entity.type
_entity.pdbx_description
1 polymer ?
#
loop_
_entity_poly.entity_id
_entity_poly.type
_entity_poly.pdbx_seq_one_letter_code
_entity_poly.pdbx_strand_id
1 'polypeptide(L)'
;GAELLLGGRRFGNVWVGVQPPLGLPGDPMRLLFERDMTPHPQYVAFYKYLENGEEEGGFGADAVVHFGMHGTEEWLPGTPLGNTGECWPDILTGALPNVYVYAANNPSESLLAKRRGYGTLVSHNVPPYSRAGLYKELLQMRGLLADYEETAAREQQRG
;
A
#
# COMPACT_ATOMS: atom_id res chain seq x y z
N GLY A 1 24.99 -15.79 -11.23
CA GLY A 1 24.47 -15.01 -10.08
C GLY A 1 25.36 -13.81 -9.88
N ALA A 2 24.96 -12.66 -10.45
CA ALA A 2 25.48 -11.33 -10.16
C ALA A 2 24.56 -10.25 -10.79
N GLU A 3 23.31 -10.59 -11.12
CA GLU A 3 22.34 -9.67 -11.72
C GLU A 3 21.08 -9.65 -10.85
N LEU A 4 20.64 -8.45 -10.50
CA LEU A 4 19.40 -8.23 -9.77
C LEU A 4 18.30 -7.95 -10.79
N LEU A 5 17.22 -8.73 -10.74
CA LEU A 5 16.12 -8.60 -11.69
C LEU A 5 15.11 -7.59 -11.18
N LEU A 6 14.77 -6.59 -11.99
CA LEU A 6 13.74 -5.61 -11.65
C LEU A 6 12.47 -5.89 -12.46
N GLY A 7 11.36 -6.09 -11.76
CA GLY A 7 10.07 -6.33 -12.38
C GLY A 7 9.47 -5.02 -12.87
N GLY A 8 9.41 -4.82 -14.19
CA GLY A 8 8.74 -3.65 -14.77
C GLY A 8 8.75 -3.65 -16.29
N ARG A 9 8.05 -2.67 -16.88
CA ARG A 9 7.96 -2.48 -18.32
C ARG A 9 8.08 -1.01 -18.69
N ARG A 10 8.93 -0.73 -19.67
CA ARG A 10 9.14 0.60 -20.23
C ARG A 10 8.18 0.87 -21.40
N PHE A 11 7.60 2.06 -21.40
CA PHE A 11 6.73 2.63 -22.43
C PHE A 11 7.25 4.03 -22.78
N GLY A 12 8.26 4.10 -23.64
CA GLY A 12 8.95 5.37 -23.95
C GLY A 12 9.59 5.97 -22.70
N ASN A 13 9.13 7.15 -22.28
CA ASN A 13 9.61 7.88 -21.11
C ASN A 13 8.89 7.51 -19.82
N VAL A 14 8.02 6.49 -19.85
CA VAL A 14 7.31 6.00 -18.67
C VAL A 14 7.78 4.60 -18.38
N TRP A 15 8.15 4.33 -17.13
CA TRP A 15 8.42 2.98 -16.66
C TRP A 15 7.42 2.58 -15.59
N VAL A 16 6.81 1.42 -15.78
CA VAL A 16 5.84 0.85 -14.84
C VAL A 16 6.49 -0.35 -14.17
N GLY A 17 6.91 -0.16 -12.92
CA GLY A 17 7.52 -1.19 -12.09
C GLY A 17 6.58 -1.73 -11.03
N VAL A 18 6.86 -2.94 -10.56
CA VAL A 18 6.26 -3.50 -9.34
C VAL A 18 7.31 -3.44 -8.25
N GLN A 19 6.98 -2.76 -7.15
CA GLN A 19 7.85 -2.66 -5.97
C GLN A 19 8.22 -4.08 -5.49
N PRO A 20 9.51 -4.41 -5.34
CA PRO A 20 9.93 -5.71 -4.84
C PRO A 20 9.35 -5.97 -3.44
N PRO A 21 9.00 -7.22 -3.10
CA PRO A 21 8.48 -7.54 -1.79
C PRO A 21 9.57 -7.34 -0.73
N LEU A 22 9.25 -6.65 0.36
CA LEU A 22 10.26 -6.36 1.40
C LEU A 22 10.81 -7.63 2.07
N GLY A 23 9.97 -8.66 2.22
CA GLY A 23 10.34 -9.98 2.71
C GLY A 23 10.38 -11.00 1.58
N LEU A 24 11.48 -11.75 1.46
CA LEU A 24 11.58 -12.90 0.58
C LEU A 24 11.02 -14.14 1.31
N PRO A 25 9.98 -14.82 0.77
CA PRO A 25 9.51 -16.08 1.32
C PRO A 25 10.65 -17.10 1.30
N GLY A 26 11.06 -17.61 2.47
CA GLY A 26 12.12 -18.62 2.58
C GLY A 26 13.27 -18.28 3.52
N ASP A 27 13.32 -17.06 4.09
CA ASP A 27 14.23 -16.71 5.18
C ASP A 27 13.46 -16.58 6.52
N PRO A 28 13.08 -17.71 7.14
CA PRO A 28 12.37 -17.70 8.42
C PRO A 28 13.23 -17.08 9.53
N MET A 29 14.56 -17.06 9.40
CA MET A 29 15.43 -16.48 10.41
C MET A 29 15.38 -14.95 10.40
N ARG A 30 15.32 -14.31 9.22
CA ARG A 30 15.03 -12.86 9.14
C ARG A 30 13.68 -12.52 9.76
N LEU A 31 12.63 -13.26 9.40
CA LEU A 31 11.29 -13.01 9.96
C LEU A 31 11.23 -13.16 11.49
N LEU A 32 12.02 -14.08 12.06
CA LEU A 32 12.01 -14.39 13.49
C LEU A 32 12.95 -13.52 14.34
N PHE A 33 14.06 -13.02 13.77
CA PHE A 33 15.14 -12.39 14.56
C PHE A 33 15.55 -10.99 14.07
N GLU A 34 15.08 -10.55 12.91
CA GLU A 34 15.49 -9.27 12.36
C GLU A 34 14.66 -8.13 12.97
N ARG A 35 15.28 -7.38 13.89
CA ARG A 35 14.65 -6.24 14.56
C ARG A 35 14.49 -5.02 13.66
N ASP A 36 15.32 -4.96 12.62
CA ASP A 36 15.56 -3.74 11.86
C ASP A 36 15.18 -3.86 10.37
N MET A 37 14.33 -4.82 9.97
CA MET A 37 13.67 -4.92 8.63
C MET A 37 14.44 -4.26 7.45
N THR A 38 15.72 -4.59 7.32
CA THR A 38 16.62 -3.94 6.38
C THR A 38 16.25 -4.37 4.96
N PRO A 39 16.01 -3.44 4.01
CA PRO A 39 15.64 -3.81 2.64
C PRO A 39 16.73 -4.68 2.01
N HIS A 40 16.31 -5.75 1.33
CA HIS A 40 17.24 -6.63 0.63
C HIS A 40 17.85 -5.90 -0.60
N PRO A 41 19.02 -6.34 -1.12
CA PRO A 41 19.72 -5.60 -2.18
C PRO A 41 18.90 -5.31 -3.44
N GLN A 42 18.02 -6.23 -3.85
CA GLN A 42 17.12 -6.01 -5.01
C GLN A 42 16.07 -4.91 -4.75
N TYR A 43 15.63 -4.71 -3.50
CA TYR A 43 14.75 -3.60 -3.14
C TYR A 43 15.49 -2.27 -3.30
N VAL A 44 16.73 -2.18 -2.81
CA VAL A 44 17.57 -0.99 -2.97
C VAL A 44 17.87 -0.72 -4.44
N ALA A 45 18.21 -1.76 -5.20
CA ALA A 45 18.48 -1.66 -6.64
C ALA A 45 17.28 -1.16 -7.44
N PHE A 46 16.04 -1.45 -7.00
CA PHE A 46 14.84 -0.91 -7.65
C PHE A 46 14.79 0.61 -7.59
N TYR A 47 15.04 1.22 -6.43
CA TYR A 47 15.02 2.68 -6.30
C TYR A 47 16.24 3.33 -6.94
N LYS A 48 17.42 2.71 -6.83
CA LYS A 48 18.61 3.20 -7.54
C LYS A 48 18.47 3.11 -9.04
N TYR A 49 17.77 2.11 -9.55
CA TYR A 49 17.43 2.06 -10.97
C TYR A 49 16.49 3.21 -11.36
N LEU A 50 15.53 3.61 -10.51
CA LEU A 50 14.68 4.76 -10.80
C LEU A 50 15.47 6.08 -10.78
N GLU A 51 16.35 6.27 -9.79
CA GLU A 51 17.12 7.49 -9.58
C GLU A 51 18.26 7.67 -10.60
N ASN A 52 19.04 6.61 -10.85
CA ASN A 52 20.24 6.70 -11.66
C ASN A 52 19.91 6.89 -13.13
N GLY A 53 20.70 7.70 -13.85
CA GLY A 53 20.54 7.93 -15.28
C GLY A 53 20.87 6.71 -16.15
N GLU A 54 20.51 6.78 -17.43
CA GLU A 54 20.79 5.70 -18.39
C GLU A 54 22.29 5.38 -18.53
N GLU A 55 23.16 6.37 -18.33
CA GLU A 55 24.63 6.20 -18.36
C GLU A 55 25.13 5.25 -17.25
N GLU A 56 24.44 5.23 -16.11
CA GLU A 56 24.73 4.36 -14.97
C GLU A 56 23.92 3.05 -15.02
N GLY A 57 23.18 2.81 -16.11
CA GLY A 57 22.31 1.66 -16.28
C GLY A 57 20.94 1.77 -15.59
N GLY A 58 20.57 2.97 -15.13
CA GLY A 58 19.26 3.26 -14.56
C GLY A 58 18.24 3.78 -15.58
N PHE A 59 17.07 4.16 -15.10
CA PHE A 59 15.97 4.74 -15.87
C PHE A 59 16.03 6.27 -15.92
N GLY A 60 16.58 6.91 -14.89
CA GLY A 60 16.71 8.37 -14.80
C GLY A 60 15.37 9.06 -14.70
N ALA A 61 14.53 8.64 -13.75
CA ALA A 61 13.22 9.24 -13.54
C ALA A 61 13.34 10.70 -13.08
N ASP A 62 12.53 11.58 -13.65
CA ASP A 62 12.35 12.95 -13.15
C ASP A 62 11.39 13.00 -11.96
N ALA A 63 10.51 12.00 -11.82
CA ALA A 63 9.56 11.85 -10.73
C ALA A 63 9.09 10.40 -10.62
N VAL A 64 8.66 10.00 -9.42
CA VAL A 64 7.98 8.72 -9.17
C VAL A 64 6.52 8.96 -8.80
N VAL A 65 5.64 8.10 -9.32
CA VAL A 65 4.22 8.10 -8.98
C VAL A 65 3.84 6.76 -8.37
N HIS A 66 3.50 6.76 -7.10
CA HIS A 66 3.02 5.59 -6.38
C HIS A 66 1.49 5.53 -6.41
N PHE A 67 0.98 4.34 -6.70
CA PHE A 67 -0.44 4.03 -6.71
C PHE A 67 -0.75 2.99 -5.64
N GLY A 68 -1.75 3.26 -4.80
CA GLY A 68 -2.24 2.31 -3.82
C GLY A 68 -2.45 2.93 -2.44
N MET A 69 -2.77 2.09 -1.47
CA MET A 69 -3.03 2.51 -0.10
C MET A 69 -1.74 2.95 0.62
N HIS A 70 -0.57 2.44 0.24
CA HIS A 70 0.77 2.87 0.68
C HIS A 70 1.86 2.09 -0.09
N GLY A 71 3.09 2.60 -0.12
CA GLY A 71 4.28 1.81 -0.45
C GLY A 71 4.82 1.10 0.80
N THR A 72 5.87 0.29 0.64
CA THR A 72 6.60 -0.28 1.79
C THR A 72 7.79 0.55 2.22
N GLU A 73 8.27 1.47 1.38
CA GLU A 73 9.49 2.27 1.63
C GLU A 73 9.36 3.18 2.85
N GLU A 74 8.21 3.82 3.03
CA GLU A 74 7.92 4.77 4.12
C GLU A 74 7.84 4.12 5.50
N TRP A 75 7.69 2.79 5.53
CA TRP A 75 7.63 1.97 6.74
C TRP A 75 8.98 1.42 7.16
N LEU A 76 10.02 1.61 6.34
CA LEU A 76 11.35 1.08 6.63
C LEU A 76 11.97 1.73 7.86
N PRO A 77 12.95 1.07 8.49
CA PRO A 77 13.60 1.59 9.68
C PRO A 77 14.19 2.99 9.47
N GLY A 78 14.12 3.79 10.52
CA GLY A 78 14.56 5.18 10.52
C GLY A 78 13.88 5.96 11.64
N THR A 79 14.16 7.26 11.70
CA THR A 79 13.54 8.15 12.67
C THR A 79 12.02 8.24 12.44
N PRO A 80 11.21 8.25 13.51
CA PRO A 80 9.75 8.38 13.37
C PRO A 80 9.30 9.74 12.82
N LEU A 81 10.11 10.79 13.04
CA LEU A 81 9.83 12.16 12.65
C LEU A 81 11.12 12.80 12.12
N GLY A 82 11.08 13.30 10.88
CA GLY A 82 12.21 13.95 10.24
C GLY A 82 13.28 12.93 9.86
N ASN A 83 13.22 12.46 8.61
CA ASN A 83 14.26 11.60 8.06
C ASN A 83 15.64 12.24 8.20
N THR A 84 16.62 11.40 8.48
CA THR A 84 18.05 11.73 8.40
C THR A 84 18.65 10.99 7.20
N GLY A 85 19.87 11.37 6.79
CA GLY A 85 20.61 10.65 5.73
C GLY A 85 20.92 9.17 6.02
N GLU A 86 20.59 8.69 7.22
CA GLU A 86 20.73 7.29 7.64
C GLU A 86 19.39 6.53 7.62
N CYS A 87 18.29 7.23 7.35
CA CYS A 87 16.96 6.64 7.29
C CYS A 87 16.74 5.96 5.94
N TRP A 88 16.25 4.73 5.94
CA TRP A 88 15.97 4.00 4.69
C TRP A 88 15.05 4.73 3.71
N PRO A 89 13.93 5.36 4.14
CA PRO A 89 13.11 6.12 3.22
C PRO A 89 13.87 7.26 2.52
N ASP A 90 14.83 7.89 3.21
CA ASP A 90 15.68 8.95 2.68
C ASP A 90 16.70 8.41 1.67
N ILE A 91 17.37 7.31 2.03
CA ILE A 91 18.38 6.65 1.18
C ILE A 91 17.78 6.13 -0.13
N LEU A 92 16.53 5.64 -0.07
CA LEU A 92 15.83 5.05 -1.20
C LEU A 92 15.18 6.09 -2.10
N THR A 93 14.45 7.05 -1.52
CA THR A 93 13.74 8.07 -2.32
C THR A 93 14.71 9.14 -2.80
N GLY A 94 15.76 9.42 -2.03
CA GLY A 94 16.77 10.43 -2.36
C GLY A 94 16.13 11.78 -2.64
N ALA A 95 16.57 12.40 -3.74
CA ALA A 95 16.04 13.67 -4.22
C ALA A 95 14.86 13.52 -5.20
N LEU A 96 14.41 12.28 -5.48
CA LEU A 96 13.39 12.02 -6.49
C LEU A 96 12.03 12.56 -6.01
N PRO A 97 11.38 13.47 -6.77
CA PRO A 97 10.04 13.92 -6.45
C PRO A 97 9.06 12.74 -6.38
N ASN A 98 8.45 12.54 -5.21
CA ASN A 98 7.54 11.44 -4.94
C ASN A 98 6.09 11.93 -4.93
N VAL A 99 5.26 11.43 -5.86
CA VAL A 99 3.84 11.73 -5.96
C VAL A 99 3.03 10.49 -5.59
N TYR A 100 2.05 10.67 -4.73
CA TYR A 100 1.29 9.56 -4.16
C TYR A 100 -0.19 9.72 -4.42
N VAL A 101 -0.80 8.77 -5.12
CA VAL A 101 -2.26 8.73 -5.33
C VAL A 101 -2.90 7.94 -4.19
N TYR A 102 -3.54 8.66 -3.26
CA TYR A 102 -4.04 8.11 -1.99
C TYR A 102 -5.56 8.18 -1.88
N ALA A 103 -6.17 7.22 -1.17
CA ALA A 103 -7.60 7.27 -0.89
C ALA A 103 -7.92 8.33 0.17
N ALA A 104 -8.91 9.18 -0.09
CA ALA A 104 -9.28 10.28 0.81
C ALA A 104 -9.72 9.84 2.22
N ASN A 105 -10.15 8.58 2.38
CA ASN A 105 -10.58 8.00 3.65
C ASN A 105 -9.44 7.41 4.49
N ASN A 106 -8.18 7.44 4.02
CA ASN A 106 -7.03 6.89 4.73
C ASN A 106 -5.98 7.96 5.11
N PRO A 107 -6.32 8.93 5.97
CA PRO A 107 -5.42 10.03 6.29
C PRO A 107 -4.21 9.60 7.13
N SER A 108 -4.35 8.59 7.99
CA SER A 108 -3.30 8.18 8.93
C SER A 108 -2.05 7.64 8.23
N GLU A 109 -2.21 6.78 7.23
CA GLU A 109 -1.10 6.22 6.48
C GLU A 109 -0.54 7.24 5.48
N SER A 110 -1.42 8.05 4.86
CA SER A 110 -0.99 9.12 3.95
C SER A 110 -0.06 10.14 4.62
N LEU A 111 -0.25 10.36 5.93
CA LEU A 111 0.63 11.24 6.70
C LEU A 111 2.03 10.65 6.85
N LEU A 112 2.16 9.32 6.90
CA LEU A 112 3.44 8.63 6.94
C LEU A 112 4.17 8.79 5.61
N ALA A 113 3.49 8.53 4.48
CA ALA A 113 4.03 8.78 3.14
C ALA A 113 4.52 10.23 2.97
N LYS A 114 3.76 11.20 3.49
CA LYS A 114 4.15 12.61 3.44
C LYS A 114 5.36 12.94 4.31
N ARG A 115 5.45 12.39 5.52
CA ARG A 115 6.51 12.71 6.50
C ARG A 115 7.80 11.94 6.28
N ARG A 116 7.73 10.73 5.73
CA ARG A 116 8.86 9.82 5.58
C ARG A 116 9.21 9.50 4.13
N GLY A 117 8.25 9.51 3.21
CA GLY A 117 8.50 9.30 1.78
C GLY A 117 8.61 10.60 0.98
N TYR A 118 8.53 11.77 1.63
CA TYR A 118 8.44 13.09 0.99
C TYR A 118 7.31 13.18 -0.05
N GLY A 119 6.25 12.39 0.15
CA GLY A 119 5.17 12.23 -0.82
C GLY A 119 4.26 13.45 -0.94
N THR A 120 4.05 13.92 -2.17
CA THR A 120 2.97 14.85 -2.52
C THR A 120 1.69 14.05 -2.76
N LEU A 121 0.73 14.19 -1.85
CA LEU A 121 -0.52 13.42 -1.85
C LEU A 121 -1.54 14.01 -2.83
N VAL A 122 -2.02 13.20 -3.76
CA VAL A 122 -3.16 13.47 -4.65
C VAL A 122 -4.30 12.55 -4.25
N SER A 123 -5.31 13.10 -3.57
CA SER A 123 -6.41 12.30 -3.04
C SER A 123 -7.41 11.88 -4.12
N HIS A 124 -7.85 10.64 -4.10
CA HIS A 124 -8.98 10.15 -4.90
C HIS A 124 -10.14 9.71 -4.02
N ASN A 125 -11.34 9.67 -4.60
CA ASN A 125 -12.53 9.21 -3.88
C ASN A 125 -12.54 7.68 -3.78
N VAL A 126 -13.11 7.16 -2.70
CA VAL A 126 -13.37 5.73 -2.54
C VAL A 126 -14.44 5.27 -3.54
N PRO A 127 -14.45 3.97 -3.90
CA PRO A 127 -15.54 3.40 -4.68
C PRO A 127 -16.90 3.73 -4.07
N PRO A 128 -17.94 3.96 -4.89
CA PRO A 128 -19.26 4.33 -4.39
C PRO A 128 -19.82 3.24 -3.46
N TYR A 129 -20.27 3.64 -2.29
CA TYR A 129 -20.89 2.73 -1.33
C TYR A 129 -22.29 2.33 -1.79
N SER A 130 -22.60 1.05 -1.63
CA SER A 130 -23.97 0.53 -1.74
C SER A 130 -24.33 -0.19 -0.45
N ARG A 131 -25.63 -0.31 -0.17
CA ARG A 131 -26.08 -1.13 0.96
C ARG A 131 -25.75 -2.59 0.65
N ALA A 132 -25.13 -3.29 1.60
CA ALA A 132 -24.79 -4.71 1.45
C ALA A 132 -26.00 -5.60 1.11
N GLY A 133 -27.21 -5.16 1.50
CA GLY A 133 -28.43 -5.95 1.36
C GLY A 133 -28.38 -7.22 2.22
N LEU A 134 -29.39 -8.07 2.08
CA LEU A 134 -29.37 -9.43 2.61
C LEU A 134 -29.38 -10.39 1.41
N TYR A 135 -28.66 -11.50 1.54
CA TYR A 135 -28.60 -12.53 0.51
C TYR A 135 -28.78 -13.91 1.15
N LYS A 136 -29.30 -14.87 0.37
CA LYS A 136 -29.46 -16.28 0.75
C LYS A 136 -30.14 -16.47 2.11
N GLU A 137 -29.49 -17.17 3.05
CA GLU A 137 -30.05 -17.54 4.34
C GLU A 137 -30.42 -16.31 5.18
N LEU A 138 -29.69 -15.19 5.03
CA LEU A 138 -29.99 -13.96 5.76
C LEU A 138 -31.30 -13.32 5.31
N LEU A 139 -31.65 -13.45 4.03
CA LEU A 139 -32.93 -12.96 3.52
C LEU A 139 -34.09 -13.85 4.00
N GLN A 140 -33.87 -15.17 4.04
CA GLN A 140 -34.85 -16.13 4.56
C GLN A 140 -35.08 -15.93 6.06
N MET A 141 -34.02 -15.74 6.83
CA MET A 141 -34.10 -15.47 8.27
C MET A 141 -34.90 -14.19 8.56
N ARG A 142 -34.73 -13.13 7.76
CA ARG A 142 -35.56 -11.92 7.87
C ARG A 142 -37.05 -12.20 7.64
N GLY A 143 -37.37 -13.08 6.69
CA GLY A 143 -38.74 -13.52 6.46
C GLY A 143 -39.32 -14.24 7.68
N LEU A 144 -38.59 -15.21 8.22
CA LEU A 144 -39.02 -15.97 9.41
C LEU A 144 -39.22 -15.08 10.65
N LEU A 145 -38.38 -14.07 10.83
CA LEU A 145 -38.55 -13.08 11.91
C LEU A 145 -39.83 -12.25 11.73
N ALA A 146 -40.12 -11.83 10.50
CA ALA A 146 -41.34 -11.09 10.19
C ALA A 146 -42.61 -11.95 10.44
N ASP A 147 -42.58 -13.22 10.03
CA ASP A 147 -43.68 -14.16 10.26
C ASP A 147 -43.92 -14.40 11.76
N TYR A 148 -42.83 -14.51 12.54
CA TYR A 148 -42.90 -14.64 14.00
C TYR A 148 -43.52 -13.40 14.66
N GLU A 149 -43.08 -12.20 14.30
CA GLU A 149 -43.62 -10.94 14.82
C GLU A 149 -45.11 -10.77 14.51
N GLU A 150 -45.53 -11.10 13.28
CA GLU A 150 -46.94 -11.03 12.90
C GLU A 150 -47.80 -12.02 13.68
N THR A 151 -47.29 -13.25 13.89
CA THR A 151 -47.99 -14.27 14.66
C THR A 151 -48.15 -13.84 16.13
N ALA A 152 -47.08 -13.35 16.75
CA ALA A 152 -47.10 -12.85 18.12
C ALA A 152 -48.09 -11.68 18.32
N ALA A 153 -48.16 -10.75 17.36
CA ALA A 153 -49.09 -9.63 17.40
C ALA A 153 -50.57 -10.08 17.28
N ARG A 154 -50.85 -11.07 16.43
CA ARG A 154 -52.21 -11.66 16.28
C ARG A 154 -52.66 -12.40 17.53
N GLU A 155 -51.75 -13.06 18.23
CA GLU A 155 -52.04 -13.75 19.49
C GLU A 155 -52.35 -12.76 20.61
N GLN A 156 -51.65 -11.63 20.70
CA GLN A 156 -51.94 -10.57 21.68
C GLN A 156 -53.29 -9.88 21.47
N GLN A 157 -53.79 -9.79 20.23
CA GLN A 157 -55.11 -9.22 19.94
C GLN A 157 -56.28 -10.17 20.22
N ARG A 158 -55.98 -11.46 20.45
CA ARG A 158 -56.99 -12.50 20.71
C ARG A 158 -57.20 -12.81 22.19
N GLY A 159 -56.36 -12.27 23.08
CA GLY A 159 -56.51 -12.33 24.54
C GLY A 159 -57.15 -11.06 25.09
#